data_AF-A0A086JIN8-F1
#
_entry.id   AF-A0A086JIN8-F1
#
_cell.length_a   1.000
_cell.length_b   1.000
_cell.length_c   1.000
_cell.angle_alpha   90.00
_cell.angle_beta   90.00
_cell.angle_gamma   90.00
#
_symmetry.space_group_name_H-M   'P 1'
#
loop_
_entity.id
_entity.type
_entity.pdbx_description
1 polymer ?
#
loop_
_entity_poly.entity_id
_entity_poly.type
_entity_poly.pdbx_seq_one_letter_code
_entity_poly.pdbx_strand_id
1 'polypeptide(L)'
;MTGDGVNDAPALKAADIGVAMGIAGTDVAKGASEMVLLDDNFVTIVAAVEEGRKIYSNIQKFVCFLLGTNIGEIIYLTIAIAASMPLPLEALQVLFLNLMSDGCPAVALAKEPSDDENMKIPPRPRKQPIMTRDWWLYGNLPHTIFEAGCVLMSLALGLYLCTGVVQLNPLHEQCSYFTATQLSHNKDIDYRYFCRSFEYRVTQDYTGWVTHIDFWNPKTGKMEQVLGALAGKHPNVTVQTPGLAKYIVEAMSGGCPEDVDTDSETGFCMPKAGTKVSSATDTPKGSAPKDYFDVSARGAKMGRTCSFITAVWCEMLRAYTVRTWQWFFLVFNRNPWMHLACSISATLTSLLTIVPGIQSAFSTCALPWYLYLFAIGCGFVNLILDELIPKPLYRLKKAREARAALTSKAPAILA
;
A
#
# COMPACT_ATOMS: atom_id res chain seq x y z
N MET A 1 3.23 41.29 -19.74
CA MET A 1 3.63 42.55 -20.39
C MET A 1 5.15 42.52 -20.51
N THR A 2 5.72 42.98 -21.62
CA THR A 2 7.18 43.04 -21.82
C THR A 2 7.58 44.50 -21.99
N GLY A 3 8.60 44.97 -21.28
CA GLY A 3 9.03 46.37 -21.33
C GLY A 3 10.45 46.59 -20.82
N ASP A 4 10.97 47.79 -21.03
CA ASP A 4 12.34 48.18 -20.70
C ASP A 4 12.42 49.57 -20.04
N GLY A 5 11.44 50.44 -20.30
CA GLY A 5 11.42 51.82 -19.82
C GLY A 5 10.74 52.03 -18.45
N VAL A 6 10.99 53.19 -17.85
CA VAL A 6 10.31 53.63 -16.60
C VAL A 6 8.79 53.79 -16.82
N ASN A 7 8.39 54.19 -18.03
CA ASN A 7 7.00 54.32 -18.45
C ASN A 7 6.27 52.96 -18.52
N ASP A 8 7.01 51.86 -18.64
CA ASP A 8 6.45 50.51 -18.69
C ASP A 8 6.17 49.94 -17.30
N ALA A 9 6.78 50.51 -16.25
CA ALA A 9 6.69 50.00 -14.88
C ALA A 9 5.25 49.81 -14.37
N PRO A 10 4.29 50.73 -14.59
CA PRO A 10 2.90 50.50 -14.17
C PRO A 10 2.24 49.31 -14.88
N ALA A 11 2.53 49.12 -16.17
CA ALA A 11 1.95 48.05 -16.97
C ALA A 11 2.64 46.70 -16.73
N LEU A 12 3.95 46.69 -16.43
CA LEU A 12 4.68 45.53 -15.92
C LEU A 12 4.05 45.05 -14.62
N LYS A 13 3.83 45.98 -13.67
CA LYS A 13 3.29 45.65 -12.35
C LYS A 13 1.84 45.20 -12.36
N ALA A 14 1.04 45.73 -13.30
CA ALA A 14 -0.37 45.36 -13.45
C ALA A 14 -0.57 44.04 -14.21
N ALA A 15 0.45 43.54 -14.91
CA ALA A 15 0.35 42.29 -15.65
C ALA A 15 0.37 41.06 -14.72
N ASP A 16 -0.24 39.97 -15.17
CA ASP A 16 -0.14 38.67 -14.46
C ASP A 16 1.33 38.20 -14.38
N ILE A 17 2.15 38.60 -15.37
CA ILE A 17 3.60 38.45 -15.39
C ILE A 17 4.22 39.60 -16.21
N GLY A 18 5.02 40.43 -15.55
CA GLY A 18 5.87 41.45 -16.16
C GLY A 18 7.24 40.87 -16.50
N VAL A 19 7.73 41.16 -17.71
CA VAL A 19 9.04 40.72 -18.20
C VAL A 19 9.88 41.92 -18.60
N ALA A 20 11.01 42.15 -17.93
CA ALA A 20 11.92 43.25 -18.21
C ALA A 20 13.21 42.81 -18.92
N MET A 21 13.80 43.73 -19.68
CA MET A 21 15.10 43.55 -20.33
C MET A 21 16.24 43.72 -19.29
N GLY A 22 17.21 42.81 -19.28
CA GLY A 22 18.32 42.78 -18.33
C GLY A 22 19.44 43.77 -18.66
N ILE A 23 19.69 44.03 -19.95
CA ILE A 23 20.76 44.94 -20.41
C ILE A 23 20.18 46.33 -20.69
N ALA A 24 19.24 46.43 -21.64
CA ALA A 24 18.64 47.70 -22.05
C ALA A 24 17.61 48.24 -21.04
N GLY A 25 17.07 47.40 -20.17
CA GLY A 25 16.02 47.79 -19.23
C GLY A 25 16.52 48.70 -18.11
N THR A 26 15.70 49.69 -17.77
CA THR A 26 15.89 50.57 -16.61
C THR A 26 15.72 49.79 -15.31
N ASP A 27 16.39 50.23 -14.24
CA ASP A 27 16.27 49.58 -12.92
C ASP A 27 14.83 49.63 -12.38
N VAL A 28 14.07 50.66 -12.76
CA VAL A 28 12.64 50.76 -12.42
C VAL A 28 11.83 49.68 -13.15
N ALA A 29 12.08 49.44 -14.43
CA ALA A 29 11.42 48.37 -15.17
C ALA A 29 11.77 46.98 -14.60
N LYS A 30 13.06 46.73 -14.32
CA LYS A 30 13.52 45.48 -13.69
C LYS A 30 12.88 45.26 -12.34
N GLY A 31 12.86 46.28 -11.48
CA GLY A 31 12.24 46.23 -10.15
C GLY A 31 10.72 46.08 -10.18
N ALA A 32 10.05 46.49 -11.26
CA ALA A 32 8.61 46.35 -11.44
C ALA A 32 8.19 44.98 -12.02
N SER A 33 9.11 44.21 -12.60
CA SER A 33 8.85 42.93 -13.30
C SER A 33 9.01 41.70 -12.40
N GLU A 34 8.32 40.61 -12.74
CA GLU A 34 8.47 39.30 -12.09
C GLU A 34 9.56 38.42 -12.74
N MET A 35 9.95 38.74 -13.98
CA MET A 35 11.00 38.02 -14.73
C MET A 35 11.91 39.02 -15.45
N VAL A 36 13.22 38.78 -15.42
CA VAL A 36 14.23 39.60 -16.11
C VAL A 36 14.99 38.75 -17.12
N LEU A 37 15.05 39.19 -18.38
CA LEU A 37 15.82 38.55 -19.45
C LEU A 37 17.25 39.05 -19.43
N LEU A 38 18.16 38.31 -18.79
CA LEU A 38 19.56 38.73 -18.63
C LEU A 38 20.32 38.90 -19.95
N ASP A 39 19.84 38.27 -21.02
CA ASP A 39 20.43 38.25 -22.36
C ASP A 39 19.73 39.18 -23.36
N ASP A 40 18.67 39.88 -22.95
CA ASP A 40 17.81 40.72 -23.80
C ASP A 40 17.24 39.98 -25.04
N ASN A 41 17.11 38.64 -24.96
CA ASN A 41 16.63 37.84 -26.07
C ASN A 41 15.15 37.48 -25.92
N PHE A 42 14.30 38.00 -26.81
CA PHE A 42 12.87 37.68 -26.83
C PHE A 42 12.58 36.19 -27.06
N VAL A 43 13.48 35.43 -27.69
CA VAL A 43 13.32 33.98 -27.88
C VAL A 43 13.27 33.24 -26.55
N THR A 44 13.95 33.76 -25.52
CA THR A 44 13.93 33.20 -24.15
C THR A 44 12.53 33.18 -23.56
N ILE A 45 11.63 34.09 -23.97
CA ILE A 45 10.22 34.08 -23.56
C ILE A 45 9.50 32.84 -24.10
N VAL A 46 9.79 32.42 -25.34
CA VAL A 46 9.17 31.21 -25.92
C VAL A 46 9.60 29.96 -25.16
N ALA A 47 10.89 29.85 -24.83
CA ALA A 47 11.42 28.77 -24.00
C ALA A 47 10.80 28.77 -22.59
N ALA A 48 10.63 29.95 -21.99
CA ALA A 48 9.97 30.09 -20.69
C ALA A 48 8.50 29.65 -20.73
N VAL A 49 7.77 29.96 -21.82
CA VAL A 49 6.39 29.49 -22.03
C VAL A 49 6.36 27.96 -22.17
N GLU A 50 7.30 27.37 -22.89
CA GLU A 50 7.40 25.91 -23.03
C GLU A 50 7.61 25.22 -21.68
N GLU A 51 8.58 25.69 -20.89
CA GLU A 51 8.86 25.16 -19.55
C GLU A 51 7.69 25.41 -18.58
N GLY A 52 7.02 26.56 -18.65
CA GLY A 52 5.83 26.85 -17.85
C GLY A 52 4.69 25.87 -18.12
N ARG A 53 4.46 25.50 -19.39
CA ARG A 53 3.46 24.48 -19.76
C ARG A 53 3.89 23.09 -19.30
N LYS A 54 5.18 22.75 -19.42
CA LYS A 54 5.75 21.48 -18.94
C LYS A 54 5.57 21.31 -17.44
N ILE A 55 5.97 22.31 -16.65
CA ILE A 55 5.80 22.34 -15.18
C ILE A 55 4.33 22.15 -14.82
N TYR A 56 3.42 22.88 -15.46
CA TYR A 56 1.99 22.73 -15.21
C TYR A 56 1.49 21.30 -15.48
N SER A 57 1.90 20.69 -16.60
CA SER A 57 1.53 19.31 -16.94
C SER A 57 2.09 18.31 -15.93
N ASN A 58 3.30 18.55 -15.41
CA ASN A 58 3.95 17.70 -14.43
C ASN A 58 3.28 17.83 -13.05
N ILE A 59 2.90 19.04 -12.64
CA ILE A 59 2.08 19.27 -11.45
C ILE A 59 0.75 18.52 -11.56
N GLN A 60 0.10 18.54 -12.72
CA GLN A 60 -1.15 17.81 -12.92
C GLN A 60 -0.97 16.29 -12.74
N LYS A 61 0.11 15.71 -13.32
CA LYS A 61 0.45 14.28 -13.16
C LYS A 61 0.79 13.95 -11.70
N PHE A 62 1.58 14.80 -11.04
CA PHE A 62 1.94 14.67 -9.62
C PHE A 62 0.71 14.71 -8.70
N VAL A 63 -0.19 15.67 -8.90
CA VAL A 63 -1.43 15.77 -8.11
C VAL A 63 -2.34 14.57 -8.41
N CYS A 64 -2.39 14.10 -9.66
CA CYS A 64 -3.17 12.91 -10.03
C CYS A 64 -2.61 11.65 -9.35
N PHE A 65 -1.29 11.53 -9.29
CA PHE A 65 -0.60 10.45 -8.59
C PHE A 65 -1.00 10.41 -7.11
N LEU A 66 -0.68 11.47 -6.36
CA LEU A 66 -0.90 11.51 -4.90
C LEU A 66 -2.37 11.49 -4.50
N LEU A 67 -3.26 12.15 -5.26
CA LEU A 67 -4.69 12.05 -4.95
C LEU A 67 -5.25 10.66 -5.24
N GLY A 68 -4.74 9.99 -6.28
CA GLY A 68 -5.16 8.64 -6.63
C GLY A 68 -4.82 7.64 -5.52
N THR A 69 -3.55 7.60 -5.13
CA THR A 69 -3.04 6.65 -4.12
C THR A 69 -3.67 6.89 -2.75
N ASN A 70 -3.70 8.14 -2.28
CA ASN A 70 -4.28 8.47 -0.96
C ASN A 70 -5.78 8.16 -0.87
N ILE A 71 -6.54 8.38 -1.95
CA ILE A 71 -7.97 8.03 -1.96
C ILE A 71 -8.15 6.51 -1.98
N GLY A 72 -7.35 5.80 -2.78
CA GLY A 72 -7.34 4.33 -2.80
C GLY A 72 -7.08 3.75 -1.42
N GLU A 73 -6.12 4.34 -0.69
CA GLU A 73 -5.78 3.97 0.68
C GLU A 73 -6.93 4.07 1.67
N ILE A 74 -7.62 5.22 1.66
CA ILE A 74 -8.80 5.41 2.49
C ILE A 74 -9.88 4.38 2.14
N ILE A 75 -10.07 4.08 0.85
CA ILE A 75 -11.11 3.16 0.37
C ILE A 75 -10.84 1.73 0.86
N TYR A 76 -9.64 1.17 0.62
CA TYR A 76 -9.39 -0.22 1.04
C TYR A 76 -9.34 -0.37 2.57
N LEU A 77 -8.90 0.65 3.31
CA LEU A 77 -8.93 0.61 4.78
C LEU A 77 -10.38 0.58 5.27
N THR A 78 -11.23 1.45 4.70
CA THR A 78 -12.64 1.54 5.07
C THR A 78 -13.39 0.24 4.74
N ILE A 79 -13.15 -0.33 3.55
CA ILE A 79 -13.78 -1.58 3.14
C ILE A 79 -13.32 -2.75 4.02
N ALA A 80 -12.04 -2.83 4.39
CA ALA A 80 -11.55 -3.89 5.27
C ALA A 80 -12.23 -3.86 6.65
N ILE A 81 -12.42 -2.65 7.22
CA ILE A 81 -13.16 -2.47 8.48
C ILE A 81 -14.61 -2.90 8.30
N ALA A 82 -15.29 -2.45 7.25
CA ALA A 82 -16.69 -2.79 6.97
C ALA A 82 -16.87 -4.31 6.75
N ALA A 83 -15.89 -4.98 6.17
CA ALA A 83 -15.88 -6.43 5.94
C ALA A 83 -15.46 -7.27 7.17
N SER A 84 -15.18 -6.63 8.32
CA SER A 84 -14.66 -7.30 9.52
C SER A 84 -13.39 -8.11 9.24
N MET A 85 -12.51 -7.57 8.38
CA MET A 85 -11.20 -8.12 8.09
C MET A 85 -10.13 -7.42 8.95
N PRO A 86 -8.99 -8.06 9.22
CA PRO A 86 -7.81 -7.38 9.75
C PRO A 86 -7.45 -6.17 8.89
N LEU A 87 -6.92 -5.10 9.50
CA LEU A 87 -6.49 -3.93 8.75
C LEU A 87 -5.37 -4.31 7.76
N PRO A 88 -5.50 -3.98 6.46
CA PRO A 88 -4.50 -4.32 5.45
C PRO A 88 -3.14 -3.69 5.76
N LEU A 89 -3.17 -2.49 6.33
CA LEU A 89 -1.99 -1.70 6.69
C LEU A 89 -2.12 -1.13 8.09
N GLU A 90 -0.97 -1.01 8.75
CA GLU A 90 -0.83 -0.33 10.04
C GLU A 90 -0.48 1.15 9.85
N ALA A 91 -0.75 1.99 10.86
CA ALA A 91 -0.54 3.44 10.77
C ALA A 91 0.90 3.85 10.37
N LEU A 92 1.91 3.13 10.85
CA LEU A 92 3.30 3.39 10.48
C LEU A 92 3.59 2.99 9.02
N GLN A 93 2.94 1.95 8.52
CA GLN A 93 3.06 1.50 7.13
C GLN A 93 2.41 2.49 6.17
N VAL A 94 1.23 3.01 6.54
CA VAL A 94 0.54 4.13 5.85
C VAL A 94 1.46 5.35 5.74
N LEU A 95 2.09 5.74 6.86
CA LEU A 95 3.04 6.85 6.87
C LEU A 95 4.24 6.59 5.94
N PHE A 96 4.74 5.35 5.91
CA PHE A 96 5.83 4.97 5.03
C PHE A 96 5.44 5.04 3.55
N LEU A 97 4.25 4.57 3.17
CA LEU A 97 3.74 4.69 1.80
C LEU A 97 3.73 6.16 1.36
N ASN A 98 3.00 7.00 2.09
CA ASN A 98 2.79 8.40 1.75
C ASN A 98 4.08 9.24 1.73
N LEU A 99 5.02 8.99 2.64
CA LEU A 99 6.21 9.84 2.78
C LEU A 99 7.42 9.31 2.01
N MET A 100 7.69 8.01 2.13
CA MET A 100 8.93 7.41 1.62
C MET A 100 8.71 6.75 0.26
N SER A 101 7.69 5.89 0.15
CA SER A 101 7.41 5.17 -1.10
C SER A 101 6.99 6.14 -2.20
N ASP A 102 6.00 6.98 -1.94
CA ASP A 102 5.42 7.91 -2.91
C ASP A 102 6.23 9.18 -3.09
N GLY A 103 6.96 9.63 -2.06
CA GLY A 103 7.75 10.85 -2.12
C GLY A 103 8.78 10.84 -3.24
N CYS A 104 9.50 9.73 -3.41
CA CYS A 104 10.55 9.64 -4.44
C CYS A 104 9.98 9.68 -5.87
N PRO A 105 8.98 8.85 -6.25
CA PRO A 105 8.36 8.91 -7.57
C PRO A 105 7.64 10.24 -7.82
N ALA A 106 7.04 10.85 -6.81
CA ALA A 106 6.38 12.13 -6.94
C ALA A 106 7.37 13.25 -7.33
N VAL A 107 8.56 13.28 -6.73
CA VAL A 107 9.64 14.20 -7.15
C VAL A 107 10.13 13.86 -8.56
N ALA A 108 10.22 12.59 -8.93
CA ALA A 108 10.61 12.18 -10.27
C ALA A 108 9.60 12.63 -11.34
N LEU A 109 8.30 12.62 -11.05
CA LEU A 109 7.23 13.13 -11.92
C LEU A 109 7.39 14.63 -12.22
N ALA A 110 7.93 15.42 -11.29
CA ALA A 110 8.20 16.84 -11.52
C ALA A 110 9.25 17.07 -12.63
N LYS A 111 10.18 16.11 -12.81
CA LYS A 111 11.23 16.13 -13.84
C LYS A 111 10.85 15.45 -15.15
N GLU A 112 9.59 15.10 -15.34
CA GLU A 112 9.12 14.48 -16.57
C GLU A 112 9.29 15.45 -17.77
N PRO A 113 9.77 14.99 -18.94
CA PRO A 113 9.85 15.85 -20.10
C PRO A 113 8.45 16.20 -20.64
N SER A 114 8.40 17.28 -21.42
CA SER A 114 7.18 17.73 -22.10
C SER A 114 6.70 16.70 -23.12
N ASP A 115 5.41 16.72 -23.41
CA ASP A 115 4.87 15.97 -24.54
C ASP A 115 5.16 16.73 -25.85
N ASP A 116 5.40 16.02 -26.96
CA ASP A 116 5.82 16.62 -28.25
C ASP A 116 4.88 17.71 -28.78
N GLU A 117 3.62 17.67 -28.38
CA GLU A 117 2.57 18.60 -28.82
C GLU A 117 2.41 19.80 -27.87
N ASN A 118 3.23 19.92 -26.82
CA ASN A 118 3.07 20.93 -25.75
C ASN A 118 2.96 22.37 -26.27
N MET A 119 3.73 22.72 -27.31
CA MET A 119 3.72 24.05 -27.93
C MET A 119 2.66 24.23 -29.04
N LYS A 120 2.05 23.14 -29.51
CA LYS A 120 1.01 23.16 -30.56
C LYS A 120 -0.39 23.32 -29.99
N ILE A 121 -0.57 23.05 -28.70
CA ILE A 121 -1.86 23.17 -28.01
C ILE A 121 -2.12 24.65 -27.67
N PRO A 122 -3.36 25.16 -27.83
CA PRO A 122 -3.71 26.53 -27.43
C PRO A 122 -3.56 26.74 -25.91
N PRO A 123 -3.39 27.99 -25.45
CA PRO A 123 -3.32 28.29 -24.03
C PRO A 123 -4.56 27.80 -23.26
N ARG A 124 -4.34 27.25 -22.06
CA ARG A 124 -5.42 26.78 -21.20
C ARG A 124 -6.34 27.92 -20.75
N PRO A 125 -7.66 27.69 -20.58
CA PRO A 125 -8.56 28.65 -19.96
C PRO A 125 -8.14 28.99 -18.52
N ARG A 126 -8.20 30.28 -18.14
CA ARG A 126 -7.78 30.76 -16.80
C ARG A 126 -8.53 30.09 -15.65
N LYS A 127 -9.81 29.75 -15.84
CA LYS A 127 -10.68 29.13 -14.82
C LYS A 127 -10.62 27.59 -14.82
N GLN A 128 -9.77 26.98 -15.64
CA GLN A 128 -9.67 25.53 -15.67
C GLN A 128 -8.98 25.02 -14.39
N PRO A 129 -9.62 24.08 -13.65
CA PRO A 129 -8.99 23.46 -12.49
C PRO A 129 -7.79 22.60 -12.91
N ILE A 130 -6.82 22.43 -12.01
CA ILE A 130 -5.67 21.54 -12.25
C ILE A 130 -6.16 20.11 -12.50
N MET A 131 -7.09 19.60 -11.68
CA MET A 131 -7.69 18.29 -11.91
C MET A 131 -8.98 18.45 -12.74
N THR A 132 -8.94 18.07 -14.02
CA THR A 132 -10.12 18.14 -14.90
C THR A 132 -11.04 16.95 -14.67
N ARG A 133 -12.28 17.04 -15.17
CA ARG A 133 -13.23 15.92 -15.15
C ARG A 133 -12.67 14.67 -15.82
N ASP A 134 -11.86 14.83 -16.87
CA ASP A 134 -11.25 13.71 -17.58
C ASP A 134 -10.19 13.00 -16.75
N TRP A 135 -9.34 13.75 -16.04
CA TRP A 135 -8.39 13.17 -15.11
C TRP A 135 -9.08 12.48 -13.94
N TRP A 136 -10.21 13.00 -13.45
CA TRP A 136 -11.01 12.31 -12.43
C TRP A 136 -11.63 11.00 -12.95
N LEU A 137 -12.35 11.06 -14.08
CA LEU A 137 -13.13 9.93 -14.60
C LEU A 137 -12.28 8.83 -15.21
N TYR A 138 -11.21 9.19 -15.93
CA TYR A 138 -10.34 8.23 -16.62
C TYR A 138 -9.00 8.03 -15.90
N GLY A 139 -8.57 8.94 -15.03
CA GLY A 139 -7.31 8.82 -14.31
C GLY A 139 -7.50 8.24 -12.91
N ASN A 140 -8.07 9.04 -12.00
CA ASN A 140 -8.12 8.72 -10.58
C ASN A 140 -9.15 7.65 -10.23
N LEU A 141 -10.39 7.79 -10.68
CA LEU A 141 -11.48 6.92 -10.23
C LEU A 141 -11.23 5.44 -10.58
N PRO A 142 -10.82 5.08 -11.82
CA PRO A 142 -10.48 3.68 -12.15
C PRO A 142 -9.34 3.16 -11.28
N HIS A 143 -8.26 3.95 -11.15
CA HIS A 143 -7.10 3.58 -10.36
C HIS A 143 -7.46 3.28 -8.90
N THR A 144 -8.22 4.17 -8.25
CA THR A 144 -8.63 3.98 -6.84
C THR A 144 -9.43 2.69 -6.63
N ILE A 145 -10.25 2.28 -7.60
CA ILE A 145 -11.04 1.05 -7.54
C ILE A 145 -10.14 -0.17 -7.74
N PHE A 146 -9.23 -0.12 -8.71
CA PHE A 146 -8.33 -1.23 -9.02
C PHE A 146 -7.31 -1.46 -7.92
N GLU A 147 -6.72 -0.40 -7.39
CA GLU A 147 -5.80 -0.44 -6.26
C GLU A 147 -6.48 -1.04 -5.04
N ALA A 148 -7.65 -0.52 -4.66
CA ALA A 148 -8.40 -1.04 -3.52
C ALA A 148 -8.76 -2.52 -3.71
N GLY A 149 -9.20 -2.90 -4.91
CA GLY A 149 -9.48 -4.29 -5.26
C GLY A 149 -8.27 -5.21 -5.13
N CYS A 150 -7.11 -4.78 -5.65
CA CYS A 150 -5.87 -5.56 -5.61
C CYS A 150 -5.32 -5.71 -4.19
N VAL A 151 -5.32 -4.65 -3.39
CA VAL A 151 -4.86 -4.69 -1.99
C VAL A 151 -5.77 -5.56 -1.13
N LEU A 152 -7.10 -5.42 -1.26
CA LEU A 152 -8.06 -6.25 -0.53
C LEU A 152 -8.01 -7.71 -0.96
N MET A 153 -7.84 -7.98 -2.25
CA MET A 153 -7.65 -9.34 -2.76
C MET A 153 -6.36 -9.95 -2.22
N SER A 154 -5.26 -9.19 -2.22
CA SER A 154 -3.99 -9.64 -1.63
C SER A 154 -4.12 -9.90 -0.14
N LEU A 155 -4.86 -9.08 0.61
CA LEU A 155 -5.11 -9.30 2.02
C LEU A 155 -5.94 -10.58 2.23
N ALA A 156 -7.05 -10.72 1.50
CA ALA A 156 -7.96 -11.86 1.66
C ALA A 156 -7.27 -13.19 1.32
N LEU A 157 -6.58 -13.26 0.18
CA LEU A 157 -5.84 -14.43 -0.24
C LEU A 157 -4.60 -14.66 0.64
N GLY A 158 -3.90 -13.59 1.03
CA GLY A 158 -2.73 -13.68 1.93
C GLY A 158 -3.11 -14.22 3.30
N LEU A 159 -4.21 -13.74 3.90
CA LEU A 159 -4.77 -14.27 5.14
C LEU A 159 -5.21 -15.72 4.94
N TYR A 160 -5.97 -16.01 3.88
CA TYR A 160 -6.40 -17.38 3.61
C TYR A 160 -5.21 -18.33 3.51
N LEU A 161 -4.16 -18.00 2.74
CA LEU A 161 -2.97 -18.84 2.60
C LEU A 161 -2.15 -18.97 3.89
N CYS A 162 -2.13 -17.94 4.75
CA CYS A 162 -1.27 -17.95 5.95
C CYS A 162 -1.99 -18.41 7.24
N THR A 163 -3.32 -18.32 7.31
CA THR A 163 -4.11 -18.70 8.50
C THR A 163 -5.27 -19.64 8.18
N GLY A 164 -5.64 -19.81 6.90
CA GLY A 164 -6.80 -20.60 6.47
C GLY A 164 -8.15 -19.91 6.64
N VAL A 165 -8.17 -18.65 7.12
CA VAL A 165 -9.36 -17.83 7.39
C VAL A 165 -9.14 -16.38 6.96
N VAL A 166 -10.21 -15.62 6.73
CA VAL A 166 -10.14 -14.24 6.20
C VAL A 166 -10.68 -13.19 7.18
N GLN A 167 -11.75 -13.53 7.89
CA GLN A 167 -12.43 -12.62 8.80
C GLN A 167 -11.82 -12.63 10.21
N LEU A 168 -12.09 -11.58 10.98
CA LEU A 168 -11.53 -11.39 12.32
C LEU A 168 -12.09 -12.39 13.35
N ASN A 169 -13.39 -12.70 13.31
CA ASN A 169 -13.99 -13.62 14.29
C ASN A 169 -13.44 -15.05 14.17
N PRO A 170 -13.41 -15.69 12.98
CA PRO A 170 -12.79 -17.00 12.83
C PRO A 170 -11.29 -17.02 13.12
N LEU A 171 -10.61 -15.87 12.99
CA LEU A 171 -9.21 -15.73 13.37
C LEU A 171 -9.03 -15.69 14.90
N HIS A 172 -9.99 -15.15 15.63
CA HIS A 172 -9.99 -15.18 17.10
C HIS A 172 -10.32 -16.59 17.62
N GLU A 173 -11.30 -17.27 16.99
CA GLU A 173 -11.70 -18.66 17.31
C GLU A 173 -10.61 -19.72 17.05
N GLN A 174 -9.50 -19.33 16.42
CA GLN A 174 -8.31 -20.18 16.28
C GLN A 174 -7.54 -20.39 17.59
N CYS A 175 -7.77 -19.53 18.58
CA CYS A 175 -7.21 -19.65 19.91
C CYS A 175 -8.32 -19.95 20.93
N SER A 176 -8.01 -20.82 21.87
CA SER A 176 -8.85 -21.07 23.04
C SER A 176 -8.40 -20.18 24.19
N TYR A 177 -9.39 -19.57 24.86
CA TYR A 177 -9.20 -18.59 25.91
C TYR A 177 -9.73 -19.11 27.25
N PHE A 178 -9.07 -18.69 28.33
CA PHE A 178 -9.47 -18.90 29.71
C PHE A 178 -9.58 -17.55 30.40
N THR A 179 -10.71 -17.28 31.04
CA THR A 179 -10.94 -16.02 31.75
C THR A 179 -10.50 -16.14 33.21
N ALA A 180 -9.58 -15.28 33.62
CA ALA A 180 -9.08 -15.21 35.00
C ALA A 180 -9.43 -13.86 35.63
N THR A 181 -9.85 -13.88 36.91
CA THR A 181 -10.26 -12.66 37.62
C THR A 181 -9.07 -12.02 38.35
N GLN A 182 -8.84 -10.73 38.10
CA GLN A 182 -7.78 -9.96 38.76
C GLN A 182 -8.19 -9.53 40.18
N LEU A 183 -7.33 -9.84 41.16
CA LEU A 183 -7.56 -9.55 42.59
C LEU A 183 -7.66 -8.04 42.91
N SER A 184 -6.88 -7.20 42.23
CA SER A 184 -6.77 -5.77 42.57
C SER A 184 -7.92 -4.90 42.06
N HIS A 185 -8.54 -5.27 40.93
CA HIS A 185 -9.55 -4.44 40.26
C HIS A 185 -10.84 -5.20 39.95
N ASN A 186 -10.94 -6.47 40.34
CA ASN A 186 -12.06 -7.37 40.04
C ASN A 186 -12.45 -7.35 38.54
N LYS A 187 -11.42 -7.30 37.68
CA LYS A 187 -11.54 -7.27 36.23
C LYS A 187 -11.18 -8.64 35.68
N ASP A 188 -12.02 -9.15 34.81
CA ASP A 188 -11.79 -10.40 34.10
C ASP A 188 -10.82 -10.16 32.93
N ILE A 189 -9.84 -11.04 32.80
CA ILE A 189 -8.78 -10.99 31.80
C ILE A 189 -8.70 -12.33 31.11
N ASP A 190 -8.71 -12.32 29.78
CA ASP A 190 -8.61 -13.53 28.97
C ASP A 190 -7.15 -13.91 28.71
N TYR A 191 -6.82 -15.17 28.99
CA TYR A 191 -5.53 -15.78 28.75
C TYR A 191 -5.67 -16.87 27.70
N ARG A 192 -4.75 -16.90 26.73
CA ARG A 192 -4.70 -17.94 25.71
C ARG A 192 -4.00 -19.17 26.29
N TYR A 193 -4.48 -20.38 26.01
CA TYR A 193 -3.80 -21.62 26.44
C TYR A 193 -3.51 -22.59 25.29
N PHE A 194 -4.27 -22.49 24.20
CA PHE A 194 -4.10 -23.31 23.02
C PHE A 194 -4.41 -22.45 21.78
N CYS A 195 -3.58 -22.54 20.74
CA CYS A 195 -3.83 -21.87 19.47
C CYS A 195 -3.50 -22.79 18.31
N ARG A 196 -4.27 -22.70 17.22
CA ARG A 196 -4.00 -23.39 15.97
C ARG A 196 -4.08 -22.45 14.78
N SER A 197 -3.26 -22.67 13.77
CA SER A 197 -3.30 -21.90 12.53
C SER A 197 -3.01 -22.79 11.34
N PHE A 198 -3.50 -22.42 10.15
CA PHE A 198 -3.33 -23.19 8.93
C PHE A 198 -2.50 -22.42 7.92
N GLU A 199 -1.37 -22.97 7.50
CA GLU A 199 -0.52 -22.36 6.48
C GLU A 199 -0.51 -23.26 5.24
N TYR A 200 -0.71 -22.66 4.06
CA TYR A 200 -0.50 -23.33 2.79
C TYR A 200 0.99 -23.27 2.44
N ARG A 201 1.63 -24.44 2.42
CA ARG A 201 3.07 -24.57 2.19
C ARG A 201 3.34 -25.14 0.79
N VAL A 202 4.27 -24.50 0.10
CA VAL A 202 4.80 -24.95 -1.21
C VAL A 202 6.28 -25.23 -1.05
N THR A 203 6.63 -26.49 -0.79
CA THR A 203 8.02 -26.98 -0.78
C THR A 203 8.19 -28.11 -1.79
N GLN A 204 9.44 -28.48 -2.08
CA GLN A 204 9.73 -29.60 -2.99
C GLN A 204 9.15 -30.93 -2.45
N ASP A 205 9.14 -31.10 -1.12
CA ASP A 205 8.71 -32.35 -0.47
C ASP A 205 7.20 -32.42 -0.16
N TYR A 206 6.52 -31.27 -0.06
CA TYR A 206 5.11 -31.21 0.31
C TYR A 206 4.42 -29.95 -0.23
N THR A 207 3.29 -30.15 -0.92
CA THR A 207 2.41 -29.07 -1.38
C THR A 207 1.03 -29.26 -0.79
N GLY A 208 0.65 -28.38 0.14
CA GLY A 208 -0.66 -28.45 0.77
C GLY A 208 -0.73 -27.65 2.06
N TRP A 209 -1.87 -27.79 2.74
CA TRP A 209 -2.07 -27.18 4.04
C TRP A 209 -1.24 -27.88 5.11
N VAL A 210 -0.78 -27.10 6.07
CA VAL A 210 -0.04 -27.54 7.25
C VAL A 210 -0.68 -26.87 8.46
N THR A 211 -0.93 -27.64 9.52
CA THR A 211 -1.48 -27.11 10.77
C THR A 211 -0.36 -26.84 11.76
N HIS A 212 -0.30 -25.60 12.26
CA HIS A 212 0.59 -25.14 13.32
C HIS A 212 -0.16 -25.09 14.64
N ILE A 213 0.55 -25.36 15.74
CA ILE A 213 -0.05 -25.45 17.07
C ILE A 213 0.84 -24.75 18.08
N ASP A 214 0.22 -23.94 18.94
CA ASP A 214 0.80 -23.52 20.20
C ASP A 214 0.08 -24.25 21.33
N PHE A 215 0.85 -24.84 22.24
CA PHE A 215 0.31 -25.52 23.41
C PHE A 215 1.20 -25.28 24.62
N TRP A 216 0.61 -25.42 25.81
CA TRP A 216 1.37 -25.36 27.05
C TRP A 216 2.02 -26.71 27.32
N ASN A 217 3.36 -26.75 27.33
CA ASN A 217 4.10 -27.98 27.54
C ASN A 217 4.21 -28.27 29.05
N PRO A 218 3.64 -29.40 29.55
CA PRO A 218 3.65 -29.72 30.97
C PRO A 218 5.03 -30.11 31.51
N LYS A 219 5.96 -30.54 30.64
CA LYS A 219 7.33 -30.90 31.06
C LYS A 219 8.21 -29.68 31.25
N THR A 220 8.04 -28.66 30.41
CA THR A 220 8.85 -27.42 30.46
C THR A 220 8.16 -26.29 31.21
N GLY A 221 6.85 -26.39 31.44
CA GLY A 221 6.03 -25.41 32.14
C GLY A 221 5.79 -24.12 31.35
N LYS A 222 6.00 -24.14 30.03
CA LYS A 222 5.93 -22.95 29.15
C LYS A 222 5.08 -23.22 27.91
N MET A 223 4.55 -22.16 27.32
CA MET A 223 3.93 -22.21 25.99
C MET A 223 4.99 -22.38 24.91
N GLU A 224 4.79 -23.36 24.05
CA GLU A 224 5.70 -23.69 22.96
C GLU A 224 4.97 -23.69 21.62
N GLN A 225 5.65 -23.13 20.61
CA GLN A 225 5.16 -23.04 19.25
C GLN A 225 5.75 -24.18 18.41
N VAL A 226 4.89 -25.03 17.86
CA VAL A 226 5.26 -26.13 16.97
C VAL A 226 4.74 -25.84 15.57
N LEU A 227 5.68 -25.46 14.69
CA LEU A 227 5.40 -25.25 13.28
C LEU A 227 5.39 -26.60 12.55
N GLY A 228 4.39 -26.86 11.72
CA GLY A 228 4.29 -28.11 10.99
C GLY A 228 3.84 -29.29 11.84
N ALA A 229 3.02 -29.04 12.86
CA ALA A 229 2.57 -30.05 13.80
C ALA A 229 1.79 -31.19 13.13
N LEU A 230 1.04 -30.90 12.06
CA LEU A 230 0.25 -31.86 11.28
C LEU A 230 0.27 -31.50 9.79
N ALA A 231 0.38 -32.51 8.93
CA ALA A 231 0.15 -32.36 7.49
C ALA A 231 -1.37 -32.38 7.19
N GLY A 232 -1.84 -31.40 6.44
CA GLY A 232 -3.26 -31.19 6.12
C GLY A 232 -3.90 -30.08 6.96
N LYS A 233 -5.11 -29.68 6.55
CA LYS A 233 -5.95 -28.72 7.29
C LYS A 233 -6.85 -29.48 8.26
N HIS A 234 -6.45 -29.58 9.51
CA HIS A 234 -7.19 -30.31 10.55
C HIS A 234 -7.87 -29.32 11.50
N PRO A 235 -9.19 -29.08 11.37
CA PRO A 235 -9.86 -28.11 12.23
C PRO A 235 -9.97 -28.61 13.67
N ASN A 236 -10.21 -29.90 13.92
CA ASN A 236 -10.37 -30.44 15.26
C ASN A 236 -9.12 -31.25 15.65
N VAL A 237 -8.12 -30.56 16.20
CA VAL A 237 -6.89 -31.22 16.68
C VAL A 237 -7.03 -31.55 18.16
N THR A 238 -6.86 -32.83 18.48
CA THR A 238 -6.71 -33.34 19.83
C THR A 238 -5.31 -33.95 20.04
N VAL A 239 -4.92 -34.18 21.29
CA VAL A 239 -3.64 -34.84 21.64
C VAL A 239 -3.49 -36.23 21.00
N GLN A 240 -4.60 -36.91 20.68
CA GLN A 240 -4.62 -38.25 20.11
C GLN A 240 -4.71 -38.26 18.57
N THR A 241 -4.65 -37.08 17.93
CA THR A 241 -4.81 -36.98 16.47
C THR A 241 -3.69 -37.75 15.74
N PRO A 242 -4.02 -38.65 14.80
CA PRO A 242 -3.03 -39.43 14.08
C PRO A 242 -2.15 -38.50 13.22
N GLY A 243 -0.83 -38.70 13.28
CA GLY A 243 0.14 -37.89 12.53
C GLY A 243 0.58 -36.61 13.23
N LEU A 244 0.13 -36.36 14.47
CA LEU A 244 0.61 -35.24 15.28
C LEU A 244 2.11 -35.38 15.53
N ALA A 245 2.83 -34.26 15.47
CA ALA A 245 4.28 -34.23 15.70
C ALA A 245 4.65 -34.99 16.97
N LYS A 246 5.59 -35.93 16.85
CA LYS A 246 6.04 -36.81 17.96
C LYS A 246 6.39 -36.01 19.22
N TYR A 247 6.98 -34.83 19.04
CA TYR A 247 7.29 -33.89 20.11
C TYR A 247 6.09 -33.55 21.00
N ILE A 248 4.92 -33.25 20.39
CA ILE A 248 3.71 -32.89 21.15
C ILE A 248 3.17 -34.11 21.88
N VAL A 249 3.14 -35.27 21.21
CA VAL A 249 2.68 -36.53 21.80
C VAL A 249 3.56 -36.94 22.99
N GLU A 250 4.88 -36.81 22.86
CA GLU A 250 5.85 -37.06 23.92
C GLU A 250 5.73 -36.04 25.06
N ALA A 251 5.49 -34.77 24.77
CA ALA A 251 5.28 -33.75 25.81
C ALA A 251 4.03 -34.05 26.64
N MET A 252 2.95 -34.50 25.99
CA MET A 252 1.65 -34.77 26.62
C MET A 252 1.50 -36.21 27.17
N SER A 253 2.48 -37.08 27.00
CA SER A 253 2.38 -38.51 27.37
C SER A 253 2.14 -38.75 28.87
N GLY A 254 2.54 -37.81 29.72
CA GLY A 254 2.37 -37.87 31.17
C GLY A 254 1.06 -37.26 31.68
N GLY A 255 0.22 -36.74 30.79
CA GLY A 255 -0.97 -35.95 31.15
C GLY A 255 -0.61 -34.56 31.69
N CYS A 256 -1.65 -33.82 32.07
CA CYS A 256 -1.49 -32.50 32.69
C CYS A 256 -1.24 -32.66 34.20
N PRO A 257 -0.30 -31.89 34.79
CA PRO A 257 -0.04 -31.94 36.22
C PRO A 257 -1.24 -31.42 37.06
N GLU A 258 -1.32 -31.80 38.34
CA GLU A 258 -2.49 -31.53 39.21
C GLU A 258 -2.82 -30.04 39.43
N ASP A 259 -1.88 -29.15 39.10
CA ASP A 259 -2.02 -27.70 39.21
C ASP A 259 -2.69 -27.04 38.00
N VAL A 260 -2.94 -27.79 36.93
CA VAL A 260 -3.62 -27.35 35.71
C VAL A 260 -4.73 -28.35 35.32
N ASP A 261 -5.81 -27.86 34.72
CA ASP A 261 -6.90 -28.72 34.25
C ASP A 261 -6.61 -29.22 32.83
N THR A 262 -7.32 -30.25 32.38
CA THR A 262 -7.27 -30.72 30.99
C THR A 262 -8.53 -30.28 30.26
N ASP A 263 -8.38 -29.66 29.10
CA ASP A 263 -9.50 -29.27 28.26
C ASP A 263 -10.24 -30.51 27.73
N SER A 264 -11.56 -30.56 27.90
CA SER A 264 -12.38 -31.72 27.50
C SER A 264 -12.53 -31.85 25.99
N GLU A 265 -12.33 -30.77 25.22
CA GLU A 265 -12.47 -30.79 23.76
C GLU A 265 -11.16 -31.16 23.06
N THR A 266 -10.05 -30.54 23.45
CA THR A 266 -8.77 -30.71 22.77
C THR A 266 -7.81 -31.67 23.47
N GLY A 267 -8.00 -31.92 24.78
CA GLY A 267 -7.10 -32.72 25.61
C GLY A 267 -5.80 -32.02 26.00
N PHE A 268 -5.61 -30.74 25.65
CA PHE A 268 -4.45 -29.94 26.06
C PHE A 268 -4.64 -29.36 27.46
N CYS A 269 -3.53 -28.98 28.10
CA CYS A 269 -3.58 -28.39 29.44
C CYS A 269 -4.11 -26.96 29.39
N MET A 270 -4.99 -26.64 30.34
CA MET A 270 -5.57 -25.32 30.54
C MET A 270 -5.43 -24.88 32.00
N PRO A 271 -5.49 -23.58 32.31
CA PRO A 271 -5.48 -23.11 33.69
C PRO A 271 -6.68 -23.64 34.47
N LYS A 272 -6.49 -23.85 35.78
CA LYS A 272 -7.54 -24.36 36.65
C LYS A 272 -8.72 -23.40 36.78
N ALA A 273 -9.94 -23.91 36.79
CA ALA A 273 -11.14 -23.09 36.95
C ALA A 273 -11.08 -22.22 38.23
N GLY A 274 -11.36 -20.92 38.10
CA GLY A 274 -11.32 -19.97 39.23
C GLY A 274 -9.93 -19.45 39.61
N THR A 275 -8.92 -19.64 38.75
CA THR A 275 -7.58 -19.07 38.96
C THR A 275 -7.66 -17.55 39.09
N LYS A 276 -7.11 -17.01 40.19
CA LYS A 276 -7.04 -15.58 40.47
C LYS A 276 -5.64 -15.05 40.23
N VAL A 277 -5.55 -13.86 39.65
CA VAL A 277 -4.28 -13.27 39.23
C VAL A 277 -4.06 -11.95 39.98
N SER A 278 -2.82 -11.70 40.44
CA SER A 278 -2.51 -10.51 41.23
C SER A 278 -2.39 -9.24 40.36
N SER A 279 -1.73 -9.36 39.21
CA SER A 279 -1.55 -8.31 38.21
C SER A 279 -1.93 -8.77 36.80
N ALA A 280 -2.34 -7.84 35.93
CA ALA A 280 -2.62 -8.13 34.51
C ALA A 280 -1.41 -8.63 33.70
N THR A 281 -0.20 -8.54 34.27
CA THR A 281 1.06 -9.02 33.69
C THR A 281 1.45 -10.42 34.16
N ASP A 282 0.80 -10.93 35.22
CA ASP A 282 1.09 -12.27 35.71
C ASP A 282 0.57 -13.31 34.73
N THR A 283 1.27 -14.44 34.67
CA THR A 283 0.97 -15.54 33.75
C THR A 283 0.51 -16.74 34.57
N PRO A 284 -0.81 -17.06 34.57
CA PRO A 284 -1.29 -18.25 35.25
C PRO A 284 -0.71 -19.49 34.58
N LYS A 285 -0.40 -20.52 35.39
CA LYS A 285 0.09 -21.81 34.86
C LYS A 285 -0.94 -22.40 33.89
N GLY A 286 -0.46 -23.05 32.83
CA GLY A 286 -1.33 -23.54 31.77
C GLY A 286 -1.71 -22.49 30.72
N SER A 287 -1.14 -21.28 30.76
CA SER A 287 -1.47 -20.22 29.79
C SER A 287 -0.25 -19.54 29.18
N ALA A 288 -0.50 -18.83 28.08
CA ALA A 288 0.44 -17.98 27.40
C ALA A 288 0.63 -16.64 28.11
N PRO A 289 1.88 -16.13 28.13
CA PRO A 289 2.11 -14.73 28.46
C PRO A 289 1.26 -13.80 27.59
N LYS A 290 0.90 -12.64 28.16
CA LYS A 290 0.07 -11.67 27.43
C LYS A 290 0.72 -11.21 26.12
N ASP A 291 2.03 -11.02 26.12
CA ASP A 291 2.80 -10.60 24.94
C ASP A 291 3.26 -11.78 24.06
N TYR A 292 2.71 -12.99 24.29
CA TYR A 292 3.06 -14.16 23.49
C TYR A 292 2.59 -14.01 22.04
N PHE A 293 3.51 -14.27 21.12
CA PHE A 293 3.28 -14.20 19.68
C PHE A 293 2.90 -15.59 19.15
N ASP A 294 1.59 -15.80 19.00
CA ASP A 294 1.00 -17.08 18.63
C ASP A 294 1.03 -17.35 17.10
N VAL A 295 0.71 -18.58 16.72
CA VAL A 295 0.69 -19.05 15.33
C VAL A 295 -0.36 -18.33 14.47
N SER A 296 -1.49 -17.91 15.06
CA SER A 296 -2.54 -17.18 14.37
C SER A 296 -2.13 -15.73 14.11
N ALA A 297 -1.55 -15.03 15.09
CA ALA A 297 -0.99 -13.69 14.91
C ALA A 297 0.19 -13.71 13.93
N ARG A 298 1.02 -14.75 13.96
CA ARG A 298 2.09 -14.93 12.95
C ARG A 298 1.53 -15.02 11.54
N GLY A 299 0.56 -15.90 11.29
CA GLY A 299 -0.05 -16.04 9.98
C GLY A 299 -0.79 -14.76 9.54
N ALA A 300 -1.48 -14.09 10.47
CA ALA A 300 -2.14 -12.82 10.20
C ALA A 300 -1.13 -11.71 9.83
N LYS A 301 0.01 -11.66 10.53
CA LYS A 301 1.12 -10.73 10.24
C LYS A 301 1.71 -10.98 8.85
N MET A 302 1.84 -12.24 8.43
CA MET A 302 2.27 -12.61 7.07
C MET A 302 1.27 -12.15 6.01
N GLY A 303 -0.02 -12.41 6.21
CA GLY A 303 -1.08 -11.96 5.30
C GLY A 303 -1.13 -10.44 5.15
N ARG A 304 -1.02 -9.70 6.27
CA ARG A 304 -0.96 -8.23 6.28
C ARG A 304 0.32 -7.69 5.64
N THR A 305 1.45 -8.38 5.80
CA THR A 305 2.69 -7.99 5.11
C THR A 305 2.55 -8.15 3.60
N CYS A 306 1.80 -9.16 3.12
CA CYS A 306 1.50 -9.30 1.68
C CYS A 306 0.68 -8.13 1.13
N SER A 307 -0.34 -7.66 1.86
CA SER A 307 -1.11 -6.48 1.44
C SER A 307 -0.29 -5.21 1.49
N PHE A 308 0.60 -5.04 2.48
CA PHE A 308 1.54 -3.91 2.51
C PHE A 308 2.45 -3.88 1.29
N ILE A 309 3.08 -5.01 0.93
CA ILE A 309 3.92 -5.09 -0.28
C ILE A 309 3.09 -4.80 -1.52
N THR A 310 1.87 -5.35 -1.61
CA THR A 310 0.98 -5.10 -2.75
C THR A 310 0.66 -3.61 -2.88
N ALA A 311 0.35 -2.91 -1.78
CA ALA A 311 0.09 -1.48 -1.79
C ALA A 311 1.30 -0.69 -2.31
N VAL A 312 2.50 -0.94 -1.78
CA VAL A 312 3.73 -0.29 -2.27
C VAL A 312 3.91 -0.49 -3.77
N TRP A 313 3.71 -1.72 -4.26
CA TRP A 313 3.88 -2.01 -5.68
C TRP A 313 2.78 -1.39 -6.55
N CYS A 314 1.55 -1.33 -6.07
CA CYS A 314 0.46 -0.60 -6.75
C CYS A 314 0.81 0.87 -6.95
N GLU A 315 1.25 1.56 -5.90
CA GLU A 315 1.61 2.98 -5.94
C GLU A 315 2.87 3.22 -6.80
N MET A 316 3.90 2.40 -6.60
CA MET A 316 5.14 2.49 -7.38
C MET A 316 4.87 2.30 -8.89
N LEU A 317 4.02 1.35 -9.26
CA LEU A 317 3.64 1.12 -10.66
C LEU A 317 2.71 2.21 -11.19
N ARG A 318 1.87 2.80 -10.33
CA ARG A 318 1.04 3.96 -10.68
C ARG A 318 1.87 5.16 -11.13
N ALA A 319 3.03 5.37 -10.53
CA ALA A 319 3.94 6.42 -10.96
C ALA A 319 4.38 6.27 -12.44
N TYR A 320 4.36 5.05 -12.99
CA TYR A 320 4.58 4.83 -14.43
C TYR A 320 3.32 5.08 -15.26
N THR A 321 2.15 4.63 -14.82
CA THR A 321 0.91 4.71 -15.62
C THR A 321 0.40 6.14 -15.77
N VAL A 322 0.58 6.98 -14.74
CA VAL A 322 0.06 8.37 -14.67
C VAL A 322 0.82 9.36 -15.57
N ARG A 323 2.03 8.98 -16.06
CA ARG A 323 2.93 9.89 -16.82
C ARG A 323 2.33 10.36 -18.14
N THR A 324 1.52 9.54 -18.78
CA THR A 324 0.95 9.81 -20.09
C THR A 324 -0.31 8.99 -20.34
N TRP A 325 -1.15 9.48 -21.27
CA TRP A 325 -2.30 8.74 -21.81
C TRP A 325 -1.92 7.74 -22.91
N GLN A 326 -0.65 7.71 -23.33
CA GLN A 326 -0.10 6.63 -24.15
C GLN A 326 0.19 5.40 -23.31
N TRP A 327 0.44 4.27 -23.96
CA TRP A 327 0.86 3.05 -23.28
C TRP A 327 2.18 3.26 -22.54
N PHE A 328 2.29 2.75 -21.30
CA PHE A 328 3.48 2.97 -20.49
C PHE A 328 4.77 2.45 -21.14
N PHE A 329 4.71 1.34 -21.87
CA PHE A 329 5.89 0.72 -22.49
C PHE A 329 6.54 1.59 -23.57
N LEU A 330 5.78 2.52 -24.18
CA LEU A 330 6.33 3.48 -25.14
C LEU A 330 7.13 4.59 -24.45
N VAL A 331 6.89 4.81 -23.16
CA VAL A 331 7.40 5.97 -22.41
C VAL A 331 8.22 5.54 -21.19
N PHE A 332 8.43 4.24 -21.02
CA PHE A 332 9.09 3.62 -19.87
C PHE A 332 10.43 4.30 -19.56
N ASN A 333 11.33 4.35 -20.54
CA ASN A 333 12.68 4.91 -20.41
C ASN A 333 12.76 6.43 -20.68
N ARG A 334 11.64 7.15 -20.80
CA ARG A 334 11.65 8.61 -21.08
C ARG A 334 12.24 9.44 -19.93
N ASN A 335 12.19 8.93 -18.70
CA ASN A 335 12.67 9.63 -17.50
C ASN A 335 13.48 8.67 -16.60
N PRO A 336 14.82 8.74 -16.61
CA PRO A 336 15.66 7.83 -15.81
C PRO A 336 15.52 8.07 -14.31
N TRP A 337 15.14 9.27 -13.88
CA TRP A 337 14.89 9.58 -12.46
C TRP A 337 13.73 8.76 -11.89
N MET A 338 12.77 8.38 -12.73
CA MET A 338 11.67 7.51 -12.32
C MET A 338 12.17 6.12 -11.91
N HIS A 339 13.08 5.52 -12.69
CA HIS A 339 13.64 4.22 -12.37
C HIS A 339 14.45 4.26 -11.07
N LEU A 340 15.23 5.32 -10.87
CA LEU A 340 15.97 5.51 -9.63
C LEU A 340 15.02 5.61 -8.43
N ALA A 341 13.98 6.44 -8.53
CA ALA A 341 13.00 6.62 -7.48
C ALA A 341 12.26 5.32 -7.11
N CYS A 342 11.77 4.58 -8.11
CA CYS A 342 11.12 3.29 -7.88
C CYS A 342 12.09 2.25 -7.32
N SER A 343 13.35 2.23 -7.77
CA SER A 343 14.36 1.31 -7.23
C SER A 343 14.65 1.58 -5.75
N ILE A 344 14.69 2.86 -5.35
CA ILE A 344 14.83 3.25 -3.94
C ILE A 344 13.63 2.76 -3.14
N SER A 345 12.40 2.99 -3.60
CA SER A 345 11.19 2.52 -2.92
C SER A 345 11.15 0.99 -2.77
N ALA A 346 11.44 0.24 -3.84
CA ALA A 346 11.50 -1.22 -3.81
C ALA A 346 12.58 -1.75 -2.85
N THR A 347 13.75 -1.09 -2.82
CA THR A 347 14.85 -1.44 -1.91
C THR A 347 14.46 -1.20 -0.46
N LEU A 348 13.89 -0.03 -0.14
CA LEU A 348 13.42 0.29 1.21
C LEU A 348 12.35 -0.69 1.68
N THR A 349 11.42 -1.05 0.81
CA THR A 349 10.37 -2.04 1.10
C THR A 349 10.94 -3.43 1.37
N SER A 350 11.97 -3.83 0.63
CA SER A 350 12.69 -5.08 0.87
C SER A 350 13.40 -5.05 2.23
N LEU A 351 14.06 -3.94 2.58
CA LEU A 351 14.71 -3.76 3.88
C LEU A 351 13.69 -3.83 5.04
N LEU A 352 12.52 -3.19 4.88
CA LEU A 352 11.44 -3.20 5.86
C LEU A 352 10.88 -4.59 6.16
N THR A 353 10.95 -5.50 5.19
CA THR A 353 10.41 -6.85 5.36
C THR A 353 11.48 -7.89 5.73
N ILE A 354 12.76 -7.60 5.55
CA ILE A 354 13.85 -8.57 5.79
C ILE A 354 14.67 -8.24 7.04
N VAL A 355 14.92 -6.96 7.35
CA VAL A 355 15.88 -6.55 8.39
C VAL A 355 15.26 -6.70 9.80
N PRO A 356 15.87 -7.52 10.69
CA PRO A 356 15.43 -7.61 12.08
C PRO A 356 15.53 -6.26 12.79
N GLY A 357 14.58 -5.92 13.66
CA GLY A 357 14.49 -4.62 14.33
C GLY A 357 13.63 -3.60 13.57
N ILE A 358 13.82 -3.48 12.26
CA ILE A 358 12.91 -2.68 11.41
C ILE A 358 11.54 -3.39 11.32
N GLN A 359 11.55 -4.72 11.18
CA GLN A 359 10.34 -5.55 11.17
C GLN A 359 9.46 -5.38 12.42
N SER A 360 10.07 -5.20 13.60
CA SER A 360 9.34 -4.96 14.84
C SER A 360 8.74 -3.56 14.90
N ALA A 361 9.42 -2.55 14.33
CA ALA A 361 8.91 -1.19 14.30
C ALA A 361 7.71 -1.05 13.35
N PHE A 362 7.77 -1.70 12.17
CA PHE A 362 6.74 -1.62 11.13
C PHE A 362 5.70 -2.75 11.17
N SER A 363 5.77 -3.62 12.17
CA SER A 363 4.91 -4.81 12.27
C SER A 363 4.89 -5.66 10.99
N THR A 364 6.01 -5.73 10.28
CA THR A 364 6.21 -6.57 9.09
C THR A 364 6.93 -7.88 9.47
N CYS A 365 6.97 -8.83 8.54
CA CYS A 365 7.72 -10.07 8.70
C CYS A 365 8.34 -10.52 7.38
N ALA A 366 9.41 -11.32 7.47
CA ALA A 366 9.98 -11.95 6.29
C ALA A 366 9.02 -13.02 5.76
N LEU A 367 8.72 -12.93 4.47
CA LEU A 367 7.83 -13.88 3.80
C LEU A 367 8.62 -14.98 3.08
N PRO A 368 8.04 -16.17 2.89
CA PRO A 368 8.52 -17.12 1.88
C PRO A 368 8.53 -16.48 0.48
N TRP A 369 9.47 -16.90 -0.37
CA TRP A 369 9.67 -16.33 -1.71
C TRP A 369 8.41 -16.31 -2.58
N TYR A 370 7.55 -17.33 -2.47
CA TYR A 370 6.32 -17.42 -3.25
C TYR A 370 5.26 -16.39 -2.83
N LEU A 371 5.22 -16.01 -1.55
CA LEU A 371 4.32 -14.94 -1.07
C LEU A 371 4.82 -13.56 -1.50
N TYR A 372 6.13 -13.34 -1.57
CA TYR A 372 6.69 -12.13 -2.20
C TYR A 372 6.26 -12.02 -3.66
N LEU A 373 6.43 -13.08 -4.45
CA LEU A 373 6.00 -13.09 -5.85
C LEU A 373 4.49 -12.89 -6.01
N PHE A 374 3.69 -13.48 -5.12
CA PHE A 374 2.24 -13.28 -5.10
C PHE A 374 1.88 -11.81 -4.85
N ALA A 375 2.42 -11.19 -3.79
CA ALA A 375 2.14 -9.79 -3.45
C ALA A 375 2.58 -8.82 -4.56
N ILE A 376 3.79 -9.02 -5.10
CA ILE A 376 4.30 -8.23 -6.23
C ILE A 376 3.41 -8.43 -7.46
N GLY A 377 3.01 -9.67 -7.74
CA GLY A 377 2.11 -10.03 -8.84
C GLY A 377 0.77 -9.30 -8.78
N CYS A 378 0.17 -9.18 -7.59
CA CYS A 378 -1.04 -8.38 -7.38
C CYS A 378 -0.83 -6.90 -7.76
N GLY A 379 0.33 -6.32 -7.46
CA GLY A 379 0.70 -4.97 -7.91
C GLY A 379 0.79 -4.86 -9.44
N PHE A 380 1.38 -5.85 -10.12
CA PHE A 380 1.41 -5.89 -11.59
C PHE A 380 0.02 -6.05 -12.22
N VAL A 381 -0.91 -6.74 -11.55
CA VAL A 381 -2.32 -6.78 -12.01
C VAL A 381 -2.91 -5.37 -12.01
N ASN A 382 -2.66 -4.57 -10.97
CA ASN A 382 -3.09 -3.17 -10.92
C ASN A 382 -2.54 -2.35 -12.10
N LEU A 383 -1.25 -2.49 -12.41
CA LEU A 383 -0.62 -1.88 -13.59
C LEU A 383 -1.36 -2.24 -14.89
N ILE A 384 -1.67 -3.53 -15.07
CA ILE A 384 -2.35 -4.01 -16.28
C ILE A 384 -3.76 -3.41 -16.38
N LEU A 385 -4.49 -3.34 -15.26
CA LEU A 385 -5.84 -2.76 -15.22
C LEU A 385 -5.82 -1.25 -15.55
N ASP A 386 -4.86 -0.51 -14.99
CA ASP A 386 -4.64 0.91 -15.26
C ASP A 386 -4.25 1.19 -16.73
N GLU A 387 -3.57 0.26 -17.40
CA GLU A 387 -3.19 0.45 -18.79
C GLU A 387 -4.31 0.04 -19.75
N LEU A 388 -4.96 -1.09 -19.51
CA LEU A 388 -5.89 -1.71 -20.45
C LEU A 388 -7.30 -1.11 -20.41
N ILE A 389 -7.73 -0.53 -19.29
CA ILE A 389 -9.10 -0.05 -19.14
C ILE A 389 -9.21 1.45 -19.42
N PRO A 390 -8.62 2.35 -18.61
CA PRO A 390 -8.89 3.78 -18.77
C PRO A 390 -8.24 4.39 -20.01
N LYS A 391 -7.02 3.96 -20.40
CA LYS A 391 -6.29 4.58 -21.51
C LYS A 391 -6.95 4.35 -22.87
N PRO A 392 -7.43 3.15 -23.23
CA PRO A 392 -8.21 2.95 -24.44
C PRO A 392 -9.51 3.76 -24.44
N LEU A 393 -10.22 3.80 -23.31
CA LEU A 393 -11.47 4.57 -23.18
C LEU A 393 -11.23 6.07 -23.41
N TYR A 394 -10.19 6.64 -22.79
CA TYR A 394 -9.81 8.03 -22.99
C TYR A 394 -9.41 8.33 -24.44
N ARG A 395 -8.65 7.44 -25.09
CA ARG A 395 -8.27 7.58 -26.50
C ARG A 395 -9.46 7.52 -27.44
N LEU A 396 -10.41 6.61 -27.19
CA LEU A 396 -11.66 6.51 -27.95
C LEU A 396 -12.49 7.80 -27.81
N LYS A 397 -12.59 8.36 -26.60
CA LYS A 397 -13.23 9.65 -26.37
C LYS A 397 -12.57 10.75 -27.19
N LYS A 398 -11.25 10.90 -27.09
CA LYS A 398 -10.51 11.94 -27.83
C LYS A 398 -10.63 11.78 -29.34
N ALA A 399 -10.64 10.55 -29.85
CA ALA A 399 -10.88 10.27 -31.27
C ALA A 399 -12.30 10.66 -31.72
N ARG A 400 -13.32 10.45 -30.87
CA ARG A 400 -14.70 10.89 -31.14
C ARG A 400 -14.81 12.41 -31.17
N GLU A 401 -14.18 13.10 -30.22
CA GLU A 401 -14.15 14.58 -30.18
C GLU A 401 -13.46 15.17 -31.41
N ALA A 402 -12.32 14.59 -31.82
CA ALA A 402 -11.61 15.01 -33.02
C ALA A 402 -12.46 14.82 -34.30
N ARG A 403 -13.17 13.69 -34.42
CA ARG A 403 -14.10 13.45 -35.53
C ARG A 403 -15.27 14.45 -35.52
N ALA A 404 -15.86 14.71 -34.36
CA ALA A 404 -16.96 15.67 -34.21
C ALA A 404 -16.54 17.09 -34.62
N ALA A 405 -15.32 17.51 -34.22
CA ALA A 405 -14.75 18.80 -34.58
C ALA A 405 -14.45 18.94 -36.09
N LEU A 406 -14.09 17.85 -36.76
CA LEU A 406 -13.93 17.83 -38.22
C LEU A 406 -15.30 17.94 -38.92
N THR A 407 -16.31 17.21 -38.45
CA THR A 407 -17.66 17.25 -39.04
C THR A 407 -18.36 18.60 -38.84
N SER A 408 -18.12 19.30 -37.72
CA SER A 408 -18.71 20.62 -37.49
C SER A 408 -18.06 21.74 -38.30
N LYS A 409 -16.83 21.54 -38.79
CA LYS A 409 -16.13 22.47 -39.69
C LYS A 409 -16.44 22.26 -41.17
N ALA A 410 -16.96 21.09 -41.55
CA ALA A 410 -17.28 20.76 -42.94
C ALA A 410 -18.28 21.71 -43.64
N PRO A 411 -19.34 22.25 -42.99
CA PRO A 411 -20.26 23.18 -43.65
C PRO A 411 -19.73 24.61 -43.79
N ALA A 412 -18.59 24.97 -43.18
CA ALA A 412 -18.00 26.31 -43.28
C ALA A 412 -16.99 26.47 -44.43
N ILE A 413 -16.72 25.40 -45.19
CA ILE A 413 -15.77 25.39 -46.32
C ILE A 413 -16.53 25.32 -47.67
N LEU A 414 -17.84 25.05 -47.64
CA LEU A 414 -18.72 24.93 -48.81
C LEU A 414 -19.71 26.11 -48.95
N ALA A 415 -19.60 27.13 -48.10
CA ALA A 415 -20.29 28.42 -48.18
C ALA A 415 -19.24 29.52 -48.29
#